data_AF-A0A197JBV4-F1
#
_entry.id   AF-A0A197JBV4-F1
#
_cell.length_a   1.000
_cell.length_b   1.000
_cell.length_c   1.000
_cell.angle_alpha   90.00
_cell.angle_beta   90.00
_cell.angle_gamma   90.00
#
_symmetry.space_group_name_H-M   'P 1'
#
loop_
_entity.id
_entity.type
_entity.pdbx_description
1 polymer ?
#
loop_
_entity_poly.entity_id
_entity_poly.type
_entity_poly.pdbx_seq_one_letter_code
_entity_poly.pdbx_strand_id
1 'polypeptide(L)'
;MESFLADLTNLNIQGPLTDSINPFEPFFQQENIVDRIKGILNDYDPSSIFNEFLQNASDAGATECHFYLDTRFYDTEKVFSEQMAAWQGPALIIYNNAEFSEKDFEALCKLGIGNKKDDPSKIGRHGLGFNSVYHFTDVPSIVSGPYLCFFDPQMTNLPKIRDRNGNLVGKGGHRCDFRKLNMETFEDQLKPYKGFLGCDMVSHFKGTLFRIPLRMR
;
A
#
# COMPACT_ATOMS: atom_id res chain seq x y z
N MET A 1 9.57 -10.92 -0.57
CA MET A 1 9.08 -12.23 -0.08
C MET A 1 9.66 -13.40 -0.87
N GLU A 2 10.03 -13.24 -2.15
CA GLU A 2 10.92 -14.20 -2.83
C GLU A 2 12.40 -14.04 -2.44
N SER A 3 12.81 -12.86 -1.95
CA SER A 3 14.20 -12.60 -1.54
C SER A 3 14.66 -13.35 -0.28
N PHE A 4 13.74 -13.90 0.53
CA PHE A 4 14.10 -14.70 1.70
C PHE A 4 14.18 -16.21 1.39
N LEU A 5 13.63 -16.63 0.24
CA LEU A 5 13.77 -18.00 -0.28
C LEU A 5 14.97 -18.15 -1.21
N ALA A 6 15.48 -17.05 -1.78
CA ALA A 6 16.68 -17.06 -2.62
C ALA A 6 17.96 -17.34 -1.80
N ASP A 7 18.07 -16.88 -0.55
CA ASP A 7 19.28 -17.03 0.27
C ASP A 7 19.46 -18.41 0.92
N LEU A 8 18.45 -19.28 0.89
CA LEU A 8 18.57 -20.65 1.41
C LEU A 8 19.11 -21.64 0.36
N THR A 9 19.26 -21.22 -0.90
CA THR A 9 19.80 -22.10 -1.95
C THR A 9 21.33 -22.16 -2.00
N ASN A 10 22.04 -21.30 -1.25
CA ASN A 10 23.51 -21.24 -1.23
C ASN A 10 24.16 -21.67 0.10
N LEU A 11 23.38 -22.12 1.09
CA LEU A 11 23.92 -22.75 2.28
C LEU A 11 24.08 -24.25 2.04
N ASN A 12 25.22 -24.62 1.44
CA ASN A 12 25.65 -26.01 1.33
C ASN A 12 26.09 -26.50 2.73
N ILE A 13 25.13 -26.68 3.62
CA ILE A 13 25.35 -27.30 4.93
C ILE A 13 25.34 -28.81 4.68
N GLN A 14 26.51 -29.39 4.44
CA GLN A 14 26.70 -30.84 4.52
C GLN A 14 26.55 -31.29 5.97
N GLY A 15 25.30 -31.41 6.41
CA GLY A 15 24.92 -32.12 7.63
C GLY A 15 24.87 -33.64 7.39
N PRO A 16 24.73 -34.45 8.45
CA PRO A 16 24.87 -35.92 8.40
C PRO A 16 23.76 -36.67 7.64
N LEU A 17 22.90 -35.96 6.91
CA LEU A 17 21.83 -36.54 6.11
C LEU A 17 22.35 -36.81 4.69
N THR A 18 23.09 -37.92 4.57
CA THR A 18 23.50 -38.51 3.31
C THR A 18 22.31 -39.12 2.57
N ASP A 19 22.05 -38.65 1.34
CA ASP A 19 21.34 -39.29 0.21
C ASP A 19 20.14 -40.22 0.46
N SER A 20 19.38 -39.99 1.51
CA SER A 20 18.11 -40.67 1.76
C SER A 20 17.05 -39.65 2.16
N ILE A 21 15.95 -39.65 1.40
CA ILE A 21 14.67 -38.93 1.59
C ILE A 21 14.73 -37.86 2.69
N ASN A 22 14.82 -36.58 2.31
CA ASN A 22 14.69 -35.47 3.25
C ASN A 22 13.37 -35.63 4.05
N PRO A 23 13.42 -35.91 5.36
CA PRO A 23 12.23 -36.18 6.16
C PRO A 23 11.55 -34.88 6.63
N PHE A 24 12.14 -33.71 6.35
CA PHE A 24 11.62 -32.43 6.77
C PHE A 24 10.63 -31.88 5.75
N GLU A 25 9.41 -31.62 6.20
CA GLU A 25 8.43 -30.82 5.47
C GLU A 25 8.50 -29.34 5.89
N PRO A 26 8.06 -28.40 5.04
CA PRO A 26 7.96 -27.00 5.43
C PRO A 26 7.03 -26.83 6.64
N PHE A 27 7.60 -26.54 7.81
CA PHE A 27 6.87 -26.30 9.04
C PHE A 27 7.27 -24.95 9.62
N PHE A 28 6.43 -23.94 9.43
CA PHE A 28 6.71 -22.57 9.84
C PHE A 28 5.43 -21.82 10.22
N GLN A 29 5.57 -20.82 11.10
CA GLN A 29 4.47 -19.97 11.50
C GLN A 29 4.19 -18.92 10.42
N GLN A 30 2.92 -18.66 10.16
CA GLN A 30 2.45 -17.65 9.23
C GLN A 30 1.45 -16.75 9.93
N GLU A 31 1.45 -15.46 9.57
CA GLU A 31 0.46 -14.49 10.02
C GLU A 31 -0.33 -14.01 8.79
N ASN A 32 -1.65 -14.04 8.89
CA ASN A 32 -2.52 -13.50 7.85
C ASN A 32 -2.54 -11.97 7.96
N ILE A 33 -2.32 -11.28 6.82
CA ILE A 33 -2.25 -9.83 6.79
C ILE A 33 -3.54 -9.14 7.22
N VAL A 34 -4.69 -9.74 6.90
CA VAL A 34 -6.00 -9.24 7.31
C VAL A 34 -6.15 -9.33 8.83
N ASP A 35 -5.71 -10.43 9.44
CA ASP A 35 -5.78 -10.59 10.89
C ASP A 35 -4.81 -9.65 11.62
N ARG A 36 -3.63 -9.41 11.03
CA ARG A 36 -2.70 -8.39 11.52
C ARG A 36 -3.32 -6.99 11.48
N ILE A 37 -3.97 -6.63 10.36
CA ILE A 37 -4.67 -5.34 10.23
C ILE A 37 -5.78 -5.23 11.28
N LYS A 38 -6.59 -6.28 11.48
CA LYS A 38 -7.62 -6.29 12.55
C LYS A 38 -7.02 -6.04 13.93
N GLY A 39 -5.88 -6.64 14.24
CA GLY A 39 -5.14 -6.37 15.48
C GLY A 39 -4.78 -4.89 15.63
N ILE A 40 -4.21 -4.29 14.58
CA ILE A 40 -3.88 -2.85 14.56
C ILE A 40 -5.13 -2.00 14.78
N LEU A 41 -6.25 -2.32 14.12
CA LEU A 41 -7.49 -1.55 14.27
C LEU A 41 -8.09 -1.64 15.68
N ASN A 42 -7.82 -2.69 16.44
CA ASN A 42 -8.24 -2.77 17.84
C ASN A 42 -7.37 -1.90 18.77
N ASP A 43 -6.10 -1.69 18.40
CA ASP A 43 -5.10 -1.00 19.21
C ASP A 43 -4.99 0.51 18.91
N TYR A 44 -5.64 0.98 17.85
CA TYR A 44 -5.56 2.36 17.37
C TYR A 44 -6.92 3.03 17.35
N ASP A 45 -6.95 4.27 17.81
CA ASP A 45 -8.11 5.13 17.64
C ASP A 45 -8.18 5.64 16.20
N PRO A 46 -9.34 5.63 15.53
CA PRO A 46 -9.47 6.13 14.16
C PRO A 46 -9.00 7.59 13.97
N SER A 47 -9.09 8.43 15.00
CA SER A 47 -8.62 9.82 14.96
C SER A 47 -7.10 9.96 14.93
N SER A 48 -6.35 8.92 15.30
CA SER A 48 -4.88 8.92 15.25
C SER A 48 -4.33 9.11 13.83
N ILE A 49 -5.13 8.81 12.81
CA ILE A 49 -4.78 8.93 11.39
C ILE A 49 -4.16 10.28 11.06
N PHE A 50 -4.71 11.39 11.55
CA PHE A 50 -4.21 12.73 11.24
C PHE A 50 -2.79 12.95 11.76
N ASN A 51 -2.53 12.51 12.99
CA ASN A 51 -1.21 12.63 13.60
C ASN A 51 -0.18 11.74 12.91
N GLU A 52 -0.57 10.52 12.52
CA GLU A 52 0.28 9.60 11.78
C GLU A 52 0.67 10.16 10.41
N PHE A 53 -0.27 10.76 9.68
CA PHE A 53 0.05 11.39 8.38
C PHE A 53 0.87 12.68 8.52
N LEU A 54 0.64 13.48 9.55
CA LEU A 54 1.49 14.63 9.86
C LEU A 54 2.92 14.19 10.19
N GLN A 55 3.07 13.12 10.99
CA GLN A 55 4.38 12.56 11.31
C GLN A 55 5.06 12.01 10.06
N ASN A 56 4.35 11.26 9.21
CA ASN A 56 4.90 10.76 7.94
C ASN A 56 5.38 11.90 7.03
N ALA A 57 4.60 12.98 6.93
CA ALA A 57 4.99 14.16 6.17
C ALA A 57 6.26 14.82 6.75
N SER A 58 6.31 14.99 8.08
CA SER A 58 7.47 15.54 8.78
C SER A 58 8.72 14.67 8.61
N ASP A 59 8.61 13.35 8.74
CA ASP A 59 9.72 12.41 8.58
C ASP A 59 10.25 12.39 7.15
N ALA A 60 9.39 12.63 6.16
CA ALA A 60 9.75 12.79 4.75
C ALA A 60 10.34 14.19 4.43
N GLY A 61 10.38 15.11 5.38
CA GLY A 61 10.89 16.47 5.19
C GLY A 61 9.92 17.40 4.44
N ALA A 62 8.62 17.09 4.42
CA ALA A 62 7.61 17.95 3.83
C ALA A 62 7.50 19.27 4.62
N THR A 63 7.29 20.37 3.91
CA THR A 63 7.01 21.68 4.52
C THR A 63 5.52 22.00 4.56
N GLU A 64 4.71 21.25 3.81
CA GLU A 64 3.28 21.43 3.69
C GLU A 64 2.56 20.08 3.79
N CYS A 65 1.47 20.05 4.55
CA CYS A 65 0.58 18.90 4.65
C CYS A 65 -0.87 19.40 4.66
N HIS A 66 -1.71 18.83 3.80
CA HIS A 66 -3.08 19.26 3.59
C HIS A 66 -4.02 18.07 3.72
N PHE A 67 -5.16 18.30 4.37
CA PHE A 67 -6.23 17.32 4.54
C PHE A 67 -7.50 17.87 3.89
N TYR A 68 -8.09 17.11 3.00
CA TYR A 68 -9.34 17.45 2.33
C TYR A 68 -10.36 16.34 2.53
N LEU A 69 -11.60 16.72 2.86
CA LEU A 69 -12.74 15.84 2.70
C LEU A 69 -13.31 16.06 1.30
N ASP A 70 -13.00 15.16 0.38
CA ASP A 70 -13.61 15.14 -0.95
C ASP A 70 -14.99 14.48 -0.85
N THR A 71 -16.06 15.24 -1.07
CA THR A 71 -17.43 14.75 -1.02
C THR A 71 -18.00 14.38 -2.39
N ARG A 72 -17.19 14.46 -3.44
CA ARG A 72 -17.61 14.16 -4.82
C ARG A 72 -17.82 12.67 -5.02
N PHE A 73 -18.71 12.37 -5.96
CA PHE A 73 -18.87 11.05 -6.57
C PHE A 73 -18.34 11.12 -8.00
N TYR A 74 -17.70 10.05 -8.44
CA TYR A 74 -17.13 9.92 -9.77
C TYR A 74 -17.84 8.81 -10.53
N ASP A 75 -17.73 8.90 -11.85
CA ASP A 75 -18.21 7.86 -12.76
C ASP A 75 -17.51 6.52 -12.47
N THR A 76 -18.12 5.41 -12.88
CA THR A 76 -17.72 4.04 -12.48
C THR A 76 -17.60 3.06 -13.64
N GLU A 77 -17.63 3.53 -14.89
CA GLU A 77 -17.61 2.65 -16.06
C GLU A 77 -16.19 2.24 -16.44
N LYS A 78 -15.25 3.19 -16.39
CA LYS A 78 -13.86 3.04 -16.81
C LYS A 78 -12.92 2.89 -15.62
N VAL A 79 -13.15 1.81 -14.86
CA VAL A 79 -12.43 1.48 -13.62
C VAL A 79 -11.57 0.20 -13.79
N PHE A 80 -10.63 -0.05 -12.86
CA PHE A 80 -9.74 -1.22 -12.97
C PHE A 80 -10.46 -2.57 -12.82
N SER A 81 -11.61 -2.58 -12.15
CA SER A 81 -12.48 -3.73 -11.98
C SER A 81 -13.88 -3.25 -11.63
N GLU A 82 -14.88 -4.11 -11.80
CA GLU A 82 -16.26 -3.82 -11.36
C GLU A 82 -16.33 -3.46 -9.86
N GLN A 83 -15.53 -4.12 -9.01
CA GLN A 83 -15.52 -3.88 -7.57
C GLN A 83 -14.92 -2.52 -7.20
N MET A 84 -14.03 -1.96 -8.04
CA MET A 84 -13.49 -0.61 -7.83
C MET A 84 -14.55 0.49 -7.95
N ALA A 85 -15.70 0.22 -8.58
CA ALA A 85 -16.81 1.16 -8.67
C ALA A 85 -17.30 1.64 -7.30
N ALA A 86 -17.34 0.74 -6.30
CA ALA A 86 -17.76 1.07 -4.94
C ALA A 86 -16.85 2.11 -4.25
N TRP A 87 -15.63 2.31 -4.78
CA TRP A 87 -14.61 3.17 -4.21
C TRP A 87 -14.41 4.49 -4.96
N GLN A 88 -15.34 4.83 -5.86
CA GLN A 88 -15.40 6.08 -6.63
C GLN A 88 -16.23 7.18 -5.94
N GLY A 89 -16.50 7.03 -4.65
CA GLY A 89 -17.24 8.00 -3.85
C GLY A 89 -16.35 8.96 -3.02
N PRO A 90 -16.95 9.57 -1.98
CA PRO A 90 -16.27 10.45 -1.04
C PRO A 90 -15.00 9.84 -0.45
N ALA A 91 -13.99 10.67 -0.23
CA ALA A 91 -12.69 10.24 0.26
C ALA A 91 -12.05 11.28 1.19
N LEU A 92 -11.28 10.79 2.16
CA LEU A 92 -10.26 11.63 2.79
C LEU A 92 -9.04 11.66 1.86
N ILE A 93 -8.67 12.87 1.43
CA ILE A 93 -7.49 13.13 0.62
C ILE A 93 -6.45 13.79 1.50
N ILE A 94 -5.23 13.25 1.50
CA ILE A 94 -4.12 13.74 2.31
C ILE A 94 -2.96 14.00 1.37
N TYR A 95 -2.46 15.22 1.35
CA TYR A 95 -1.33 15.61 0.54
C TYR A 95 -0.17 16.07 1.41
N ASN A 96 1.05 15.77 0.98
CA ASN A 96 2.24 16.51 1.40
C ASN A 96 3.18 16.74 0.21
N ASN A 97 4.03 17.76 0.32
CA ASN A 97 4.93 18.17 -0.77
C ASN A 97 6.27 17.41 -0.80
N ALA A 98 6.43 16.36 -0.01
CA ALA A 98 7.55 15.42 -0.14
C ALA A 98 7.18 14.27 -1.10
N GLU A 99 8.16 13.79 -1.86
CA GLU A 99 8.02 12.64 -2.76
C GLU A 99 8.56 11.38 -2.09
N PHE A 100 7.84 10.26 -2.20
CA PHE A 100 8.31 8.97 -1.72
C PHE A 100 9.51 8.48 -2.53
N SER A 101 10.57 8.11 -1.84
CA SER A 101 11.66 7.32 -2.41
C SER A 101 11.26 5.84 -2.52
N GLU A 102 12.05 5.05 -3.26
CA GLU A 102 11.85 3.59 -3.32
C GLU A 102 11.90 2.95 -1.92
N LYS A 103 12.75 3.48 -1.03
CA LYS A 103 12.84 3.01 0.36
C LYS A 103 11.56 3.28 1.14
N ASP A 104 10.86 4.38 0.87
CA ASP A 104 9.60 4.72 1.52
C ASP A 104 8.47 3.78 1.05
N PHE A 105 8.44 3.44 -0.25
CA PHE A 105 7.52 2.42 -0.76
C PHE A 105 7.80 1.04 -0.16
N GLU A 106 9.06 0.63 -0.08
CA GLU A 106 9.44 -0.63 0.58
C GLU A 106 9.07 -0.65 2.07
N ALA A 107 9.27 0.48 2.76
CA ALA A 107 8.90 0.66 4.16
C ALA A 107 7.41 0.47 4.37
N LEU A 108 6.60 1.07 3.50
CA LEU A 108 5.15 1.01 3.58
C LEU A 108 4.61 -0.42 3.41
N CYS A 109 5.26 -1.24 2.57
CA CYS A 109 4.90 -2.64 2.36
C CYS A 109 5.30 -3.56 3.53
N LYS A 110 6.23 -3.14 4.40
CA LYS A 110 6.75 -3.95 5.52
C LYS A 110 5.88 -3.78 6.76
N LEU A 111 4.75 -4.47 6.78
CA LEU A 111 3.78 -4.40 7.87
C LEU A 111 4.39 -4.86 9.20
N GLY A 112 4.62 -3.88 10.09
CA GLY A 112 5.15 -4.02 11.45
C GLY A 112 6.50 -4.72 11.58
N ILE A 113 7.35 -4.63 10.55
CA ILE A 113 8.81 -4.72 10.72
C ILE A 113 9.28 -3.27 10.81
N GLY A 114 9.20 -2.69 12.02
CA GLY A 114 9.60 -1.29 12.23
C GLY A 114 11.00 -1.03 11.67
N ASN A 115 11.13 0.02 10.85
CA ASN A 115 12.37 0.37 10.13
C ASN A 115 13.48 0.97 11.01
N LYS A 116 13.46 0.73 12.32
CA LYS A 116 14.47 1.25 13.24
C LYS A 116 14.93 0.14 14.17
N LYS A 117 15.71 -0.80 13.63
CA LYS A 117 16.49 -1.72 14.46
C LYS A 117 17.70 -1.04 15.13
N ASP A 118 18.05 0.20 14.74
CA ASP A 118 19.32 0.84 15.15
C ASP A 118 19.17 2.14 15.97
N ASP A 119 17.97 2.55 16.42
CA ASP A 119 17.83 3.75 17.26
C ASP A 119 16.82 3.58 18.41
N PRO A 120 17.29 3.22 19.61
CA PRO A 120 16.46 3.08 20.82
C PRO A 120 15.84 4.40 21.31
N SER A 121 16.29 5.56 20.84
CA SER A 121 15.75 6.87 21.24
C SER A 121 14.46 7.25 20.50
N LYS A 122 14.13 6.52 19.43
CA LYS A 122 12.92 6.70 18.62
C LYS A 122 11.85 5.71 19.04
N ILE A 123 11.40 5.82 20.29
CA ILE A 123 10.24 5.07 20.80
C ILE A 123 8.99 5.63 20.09
N GLY A 124 8.57 4.94 19.04
CA GLY A 124 7.33 5.18 18.31
C GLY A 124 6.97 3.93 17.50
N ARG A 125 5.68 3.63 17.38
CA ARG A 125 5.15 2.48 16.62
C ARG A 125 5.27 2.69 15.10
N HIS A 126 6.42 3.19 14.64
CA HIS A 126 6.65 3.64 13.26
C HIS A 126 6.50 2.46 12.28
N GLY A 127 5.58 2.59 11.34
CA GLY A 127 5.26 1.58 10.31
C GLY A 127 3.88 0.93 10.44
N LEU A 128 3.15 1.18 11.53
CA LEU A 128 1.77 0.71 11.69
C LEU A 128 0.73 1.80 11.39
N GLY A 129 1.10 3.07 11.55
CA GLY A 129 0.21 4.23 11.46
C GLY A 129 -0.58 4.35 10.16
N PHE A 130 0.03 4.00 9.02
CA PHE A 130 -0.70 3.98 7.74
C PHE A 130 -1.90 3.02 7.78
N ASN A 131 -1.81 1.87 8.46
CA ASN A 131 -2.91 0.89 8.47
C ASN A 131 -4.12 1.34 9.27
N SER A 132 -4.02 2.39 10.08
CA SER A 132 -5.20 3.01 10.70
C SER A 132 -6.21 3.48 9.64
N VAL A 133 -5.79 3.70 8.39
CA VAL A 133 -6.69 4.02 7.27
C VAL A 133 -7.77 2.97 7.05
N TYR A 134 -7.52 1.70 7.44
CA TYR A 134 -8.49 0.61 7.25
C TYR A 134 -9.73 0.73 8.14
N HIS A 135 -9.72 1.62 9.16
CA HIS A 135 -10.96 2.05 9.82
C HIS A 135 -11.96 2.64 8.82
N PHE A 136 -11.46 3.36 7.80
CA PHE A 136 -12.27 4.14 6.88
C PHE A 136 -12.45 3.50 5.51
N THR A 137 -11.47 2.72 5.05
CA THR A 137 -11.45 2.17 3.68
C THR A 137 -10.99 0.71 3.65
N ASP A 138 -11.28 -0.01 2.57
CA ASP A 138 -10.63 -1.30 2.28
C ASP A 138 -9.56 -1.20 1.19
N VAL A 139 -9.51 -0.07 0.47
CA VAL A 139 -8.58 0.13 -0.67
C VAL A 139 -7.88 1.50 -0.65
N PRO A 140 -6.99 1.75 0.32
CA PRO A 140 -6.24 3.00 0.32
C PRO A 140 -5.32 3.04 -0.90
N SER A 141 -5.08 4.25 -1.40
CA SER A 141 -4.21 4.46 -2.57
C SER A 141 -3.29 5.65 -2.40
N ILE A 142 -2.18 5.62 -3.12
CA ILE A 142 -1.09 6.60 -3.02
C ILE A 142 -0.61 6.97 -4.41
N VAL A 143 -0.47 8.26 -4.67
CA VAL A 143 0.26 8.79 -5.83
C VAL A 143 1.50 9.50 -5.32
N SER A 144 2.68 9.09 -5.78
CA SER A 144 3.92 9.83 -5.54
C SER A 144 4.93 9.58 -6.65
N GLY A 145 5.55 10.65 -7.14
CA GLY A 145 6.41 10.60 -8.31
C GLY A 145 5.64 10.10 -9.54
N PRO A 146 6.09 9.04 -10.22
CA PRO A 146 5.35 8.43 -11.33
C PRO A 146 4.42 7.29 -10.88
N TYR A 147 4.38 6.98 -9.58
CA TYR A 147 3.77 5.75 -9.09
C TYR A 147 2.36 5.97 -8.56
N LEU A 148 1.45 5.09 -8.95
CA LEU A 148 0.14 4.90 -8.33
C LEU A 148 0.12 3.53 -7.68
N CYS A 149 -0.17 3.51 -6.38
CA CYS A 149 -0.20 2.32 -5.54
C CYS A 149 -1.58 2.13 -4.93
N PHE A 150 -2.07 0.89 -4.90
CA PHE A 150 -3.27 0.48 -4.16
C PHE A 150 -2.92 -0.67 -3.23
N PHE A 151 -3.54 -0.68 -2.05
CA PHE A 151 -3.53 -1.83 -1.16
C PHE A 151 -4.95 -2.40 -1.10
N ASP A 152 -5.08 -3.71 -1.21
CA ASP A 152 -6.35 -4.44 -1.18
C ASP A 152 -6.10 -5.77 -0.45
N PRO A 153 -5.88 -5.77 0.87
CA PRO A 153 -5.41 -6.93 1.62
C PRO A 153 -6.36 -8.14 1.54
N GLN A 154 -7.65 -7.91 1.26
CA GLN A 154 -8.64 -8.97 1.05
C GLN A 154 -8.69 -9.50 -0.39
N MET A 155 -8.03 -8.82 -1.34
CA MET A 155 -7.96 -9.21 -2.76
C MET A 155 -9.32 -9.34 -3.44
N THR A 156 -10.27 -8.50 -3.03
CA THR A 156 -11.65 -8.50 -3.55
C THR A 156 -11.92 -7.37 -4.51
N ASN A 157 -11.07 -6.34 -4.55
CA ASN A 157 -11.33 -5.11 -5.29
C ASN A 157 -10.44 -4.98 -6.53
N LEU A 158 -9.15 -5.24 -6.42
CA LEU A 158 -8.22 -5.08 -7.53
C LEU A 158 -8.30 -6.24 -8.54
N PRO A 159 -7.98 -6.00 -9.83
CA PRO A 159 -7.99 -7.07 -10.83
C PRO A 159 -7.01 -8.18 -10.47
N LYS A 160 -7.39 -9.44 -10.71
CA LYS A 160 -6.52 -10.59 -10.43
C LYS A 160 -5.50 -10.78 -11.56
N ILE A 161 -4.38 -10.06 -11.47
CA ILE A 161 -3.30 -10.14 -12.46
C ILE A 161 -2.51 -11.45 -12.25
N ARG A 162 -2.30 -12.20 -13.34
CA ARG A 162 -1.52 -13.44 -13.35
C ARG A 162 -0.28 -13.32 -14.22
N ASP A 163 0.81 -13.96 -13.80
CA ASP A 163 2.03 -14.09 -14.60
C ASP A 163 1.83 -15.14 -15.72
N ARG A 164 2.87 -15.34 -16.53
CA ARG A 164 2.86 -16.33 -17.63
C ARG A 164 2.69 -17.77 -17.15
N ASN A 165 2.98 -18.05 -15.89
CA ASN A 165 2.85 -19.36 -15.26
C ASN A 165 1.49 -19.51 -14.55
N GLY A 166 0.61 -18.51 -14.64
CA GLY A 166 -0.70 -18.50 -14.01
C GLY A 166 -0.70 -18.10 -12.53
N ASN A 167 0.44 -17.72 -11.94
CA ASN A 167 0.51 -17.28 -10.55
C ASN A 167 -0.01 -15.86 -10.39
N LEU A 168 -0.68 -15.57 -9.28
CA LEU A 168 -1.11 -14.20 -8.98
C LEU A 168 0.09 -13.29 -8.71
N VAL A 169 0.18 -12.18 -9.46
CA VAL A 169 1.23 -11.17 -9.35
C VAL A 169 0.93 -10.20 -8.20
N GLY A 170 -0.32 -9.79 -8.06
CA GLY A 170 -0.80 -8.96 -6.96
C GLY A 170 -1.20 -9.82 -5.76
N LYS A 171 -0.49 -9.68 -4.63
CA LYS A 171 -0.82 -10.32 -3.35
C LYS A 171 -1.32 -9.28 -2.35
N GLY A 172 -2.47 -8.69 -2.66
CA GLY A 172 -3.12 -7.70 -1.82
C GLY A 172 -2.68 -6.25 -2.04
N GLY A 173 -2.11 -5.94 -3.20
CA GLY A 173 -1.80 -4.58 -3.61
C GLY A 173 -1.17 -4.53 -5.00
N HIS A 174 -1.33 -3.40 -5.68
CA HIS A 174 -0.75 -3.12 -7.01
C HIS A 174 0.02 -1.81 -6.99
N ARG A 175 1.14 -1.77 -7.71
CA ARG A 175 1.89 -0.55 -8.00
C ARG A 175 2.15 -0.48 -9.49
N CYS A 176 1.92 0.68 -10.08
CA CYS A 176 2.20 0.92 -11.49
C CYS A 176 2.78 2.32 -11.71
N ASP A 177 3.45 2.50 -12.84
CA ASP A 177 3.75 3.82 -13.37
C ASP A 177 2.47 4.33 -14.06
N PHE A 178 1.78 5.29 -13.45
CA PHE A 178 0.46 5.71 -13.94
C PHE A 178 0.53 6.36 -15.32
N ARG A 179 1.70 6.87 -15.71
CA ARG A 179 1.93 7.50 -17.03
C ARG A 179 1.89 6.48 -18.16
N LYS A 180 1.96 5.18 -17.84
CA LYS A 180 1.84 4.06 -18.79
C LYS A 180 0.41 3.52 -18.88
N LEU A 181 -0.52 4.02 -18.07
CA LEU A 181 -1.92 3.61 -18.14
C LEU A 181 -2.60 4.26 -19.34
N ASN A 182 -3.50 3.52 -19.97
CA ASN A 182 -4.38 4.08 -20.99
C ASN A 182 -5.46 4.94 -20.30
N MET A 183 -5.36 6.26 -20.46
CA MET A 183 -6.27 7.22 -19.87
C MET A 183 -7.71 7.09 -20.37
N GLU A 184 -7.94 6.63 -21.61
CA GLU A 184 -9.28 6.45 -22.16
C GLU A 184 -9.96 5.20 -21.58
N THR A 185 -9.17 4.17 -21.25
CA THR A 185 -9.64 2.92 -20.65
C THR A 185 -9.92 3.05 -19.15
N PHE A 186 -9.12 3.85 -18.45
CA PHE A 186 -9.18 3.98 -16.99
C PHE A 186 -9.50 5.42 -16.54
N GLU A 187 -10.23 6.16 -17.37
CA GLU A 187 -10.52 7.57 -17.16
C GLU A 187 -11.14 7.83 -15.78
N ASP A 188 -12.19 7.08 -15.47
CA ASP A 188 -12.94 7.21 -14.24
C ASP A 188 -12.08 6.83 -13.04
N GLN A 189 -11.27 5.77 -13.16
CA GLN A 189 -10.36 5.34 -12.10
C GLN A 189 -9.37 6.42 -11.67
N LEU A 190 -8.92 7.26 -12.62
CA LEU A 190 -7.85 8.24 -12.41
C LEU A 190 -8.40 9.65 -12.12
N LYS A 191 -9.65 9.92 -12.48
CA LYS A 191 -10.34 11.19 -12.25
C LYS A 191 -10.30 11.67 -10.78
N PRO A 192 -10.42 10.82 -9.74
CA PRO A 192 -10.39 11.26 -8.35
C PRO A 192 -9.08 11.89 -7.87
N TYR A 193 -7.97 11.63 -8.56
CA TYR A 193 -6.67 12.18 -8.20
C TYR A 193 -6.43 13.54 -8.86
N LYS A 194 -7.18 13.86 -9.92
CA LYS A 194 -7.00 15.08 -10.69
C LYS A 194 -7.48 16.30 -9.90
N GLY A 195 -6.72 17.40 -10.00
CA GLY A 195 -7.10 18.70 -9.41
C GLY A 195 -6.64 18.90 -7.97
N PHE A 196 -5.93 17.93 -7.38
CA PHE A 196 -5.27 18.11 -6.09
C PHE A 196 -3.81 18.49 -6.29
N LEU A 197 -3.50 19.77 -6.04
CA LEU A 197 -2.14 20.32 -5.92
C LEU A 197 -1.19 19.90 -7.07
N GLY A 198 -1.70 19.95 -8.31
CA GLY A 198 -0.93 19.67 -9.51
C GLY A 198 -0.85 18.20 -9.93
N CYS A 199 -1.56 17.29 -9.26
CA CYS A 199 -1.72 15.92 -9.74
C CYS A 199 -2.65 15.89 -10.96
N ASP A 200 -2.11 15.53 -12.13
CA ASP A 200 -2.82 15.44 -13.41
C ASP A 200 -3.00 14.00 -13.90
N MET A 201 -2.35 13.03 -13.25
CA MET A 201 -2.26 11.62 -13.66
C MET A 201 -1.64 11.41 -15.06
N VAL A 202 -0.82 12.35 -15.51
CA VAL A 202 -0.13 12.32 -16.82
C VAL A 202 1.35 12.60 -16.64
N SER A 203 1.69 13.61 -15.85
CA SER A 203 3.04 14.07 -15.58
C SER A 203 3.59 13.46 -14.29
N HIS A 204 4.91 13.52 -14.09
CA HIS A 204 5.51 13.14 -12.81
C HIS A 204 4.98 14.04 -11.68
N PHE A 205 4.42 13.44 -10.63
CA PHE A 205 3.82 14.17 -9.53
C PHE A 205 4.86 14.48 -8.44
N LYS A 206 5.17 15.77 -8.23
CA LYS A 206 6.14 16.23 -7.22
C LYS A 206 5.48 16.39 -5.86
N GLY A 207 5.18 15.28 -5.22
CA GLY A 207 4.56 15.22 -3.90
C GLY A 207 4.03 13.83 -3.60
N THR A 208 3.26 13.72 -2.52
CA THR A 208 2.58 12.49 -2.14
C THR A 208 1.11 12.78 -1.86
N LEU A 209 0.23 12.05 -2.53
CA LEU A 209 -1.22 12.13 -2.37
C LEU A 209 -1.76 10.79 -1.92
N PHE A 210 -2.33 10.72 -0.73
CA PHE A 210 -3.10 9.58 -0.27
C PHE A 210 -4.58 9.83 -0.55
N ARG A 211 -5.26 8.82 -1.12
CA ARG A 211 -6.71 8.80 -1.24
C ARG A 211 -7.27 7.63 -0.47
N ILE A 212 -8.08 7.95 0.52
CA ILE A 212 -8.75 7.03 1.44
C ILE A 212 -10.26 7.08 1.16
N PRO A 213 -10.76 6.31 0.17
CA PRO A 213 -12.17 6.32 -0.18
C PRO A 213 -12.99 5.73 0.96
N LEU A 214 -14.02 6.44 1.40
CA LEU A 214 -14.80 6.07 2.58
C LEU A 214 -15.69 4.88 2.27
N ARG A 215 -15.69 3.90 3.18
CA ARG A 215 -16.59 2.74 3.12
C ARG A 215 -18.03 3.23 3.24
N MET A 216 -18.77 3.15 2.14
CA MET A 216 -20.20 3.45 2.10
C MET A 216 -20.95 2.20 2.59
N ARG A 217 -21.85 2.37 3.57
CA ARG A 217 -22.67 1.28 4.13
C ARG A 217 -23.73 0.81 3.15
#